data_AF-A0A7C1XY78-F1
#
_entry.id   AF-A0A7C1XY78-F1
#
_cell.length_a   1.000
_cell.length_b   1.000
_cell.length_c   1.000
_cell.angle_alpha   90.00
_cell.angle_beta   90.00
_cell.angle_gamma   90.00
#
_symmetry.space_group_name_H-M   'P 1'
#
loop_
_entity.id
_entity.type
_entity.pdbx_description
1 polymer ?
#
loop_
_entity_poly.entity_id
_entity_poly.type
_entity_poly.pdbx_seq_one_letter_code
_entity_poly.pdbx_strand_id
1 'polypeptide(L)'
;MAATNSDYTTMTLDVPSSGSRRHNANLQEFLPELNQKEEGTDNLNDYGRQRWAEEHASRLRNLWERWQKPLGIDSQEYYRYAMEDLLACYDDPLRRSFIESLC
;
A
#
# COMPACT_ATOMS: atom_id res chain seq x y z
N MET A 1 45.58 -21.12 -6.14
CA MET A 1 45.04 -20.86 -4.78
C MET A 1 43.54 -20.63 -4.90
N ALA A 2 42.76 -21.35 -4.08
CA ALA A 2 41.30 -21.28 -3.87
C ALA A 2 40.42 -21.59 -5.10
N ALA A 3 39.24 -22.23 -5.00
CA ALA A 3 38.34 -22.35 -3.86
C ALA A 3 37.63 -23.73 -3.85
N THR A 4 37.48 -24.30 -2.64
CA THR A 4 36.60 -25.43 -2.35
C THR A 4 35.20 -24.89 -2.09
N ASN A 5 34.22 -25.31 -2.89
CA ASN A 5 32.82 -24.97 -2.65
C ASN A 5 32.18 -25.99 -1.71
N SER A 6 31.54 -25.44 -0.69
CA SER A 6 30.91 -26.08 0.46
C SER A 6 29.64 -26.83 0.06
N ASP A 7 29.55 -28.10 0.46
CA ASP A 7 28.33 -28.91 0.43
C ASP A 7 27.32 -28.35 1.44
N TYR A 8 26.12 -27.99 0.97
CA TYR A 8 25.00 -27.64 1.83
C TYR A 8 24.11 -28.87 2.04
N THR A 9 24.16 -29.41 3.25
CA THR A 9 23.27 -30.48 3.71
C THR A 9 21.85 -29.94 3.85
N THR A 10 20.94 -30.47 3.04
CA THR A 10 19.50 -30.21 3.16
C THR A 10 18.97 -31.03 4.33
N MET A 11 18.57 -30.37 5.42
CA MET A 11 17.85 -31.00 6.52
C MET A 11 16.33 -30.87 6.28
N THR A 12 15.73 -31.96 5.81
CA THR A 12 14.28 -32.15 5.76
C THR A 12 13.77 -32.46 7.17
N LEU A 13 12.98 -31.54 7.73
CA LEU A 13 12.26 -31.73 8.99
C LEU A 13 10.90 -32.40 8.71
N ASP A 14 10.80 -33.67 9.08
CA ASP A 14 9.55 -34.40 9.21
C ASP A 14 8.78 -33.89 10.44
N VAL A 15 7.54 -33.43 10.22
CA VAL A 15 6.60 -33.11 11.30
C VAL A 15 5.35 -33.97 11.14
N PRO A 16 5.16 -34.99 11.98
CA PRO A 16 3.87 -35.62 12.17
C PRO A 16 3.25 -35.06 13.45
N SER A 17 2.01 -34.56 13.38
CA SER A 17 1.18 -34.56 14.59
C SER A 17 -0.31 -34.49 14.29
N SER A 18 -0.90 -35.68 14.33
CA SER A 18 -2.06 -36.03 15.15
C SER A 18 -3.27 -35.11 15.17
N GLY A 19 -4.39 -35.68 14.72
CA GLY A 19 -5.72 -35.10 14.83
C GLY A 19 -6.19 -34.92 16.28
N SER A 20 -7.17 -34.03 16.42
CA SER A 20 -8.08 -33.98 17.56
C SER A 20 -9.31 -33.19 17.09
N ARG A 21 -10.42 -33.87 16.79
CA ARG A 21 -11.52 -34.20 17.72
C ARG A 21 -12.52 -33.04 17.84
N ARG A 22 -13.65 -33.25 17.15
CA ARG A 22 -15.04 -32.87 17.46
C ARG A 22 -15.28 -31.44 17.98
N HIS A 23 -16.14 -30.69 17.30
CA HIS A 23 -17.52 -30.45 17.74
C HIS A 23 -18.28 -29.76 16.61
N ASN A 24 -19.24 -30.47 16.03
CA ASN A 24 -20.23 -29.90 15.13
C ASN A 24 -21.31 -29.27 16.01
N ALA A 25 -21.22 -27.96 16.23
CA ALA A 25 -22.21 -27.18 16.95
C ALA A 25 -22.93 -26.28 15.93
N ASN A 26 -24.07 -26.79 15.48
CA ASN A 26 -25.31 -26.05 15.25
C ASN A 26 -25.17 -24.54 14.90
N LEU A 27 -25.00 -24.24 13.61
CA LEU A 27 -25.02 -22.87 13.06
C LEU A 27 -26.43 -22.52 12.55
N GLN A 28 -27.43 -22.54 13.43
CA GLN A 28 -28.81 -22.19 13.03
C GLN A 28 -29.60 -21.31 14.00
N GLU A 29 -28.93 -20.70 14.98
CA GLU A 29 -29.48 -19.61 15.78
C GLU A 29 -28.44 -18.50 15.86
N PHE A 30 -28.87 -17.25 15.98
CA PHE A 30 -28.08 -16.01 15.93
C PHE A 30 -27.84 -15.42 14.54
N LEU A 31 -28.92 -15.14 13.83
CA LEU A 31 -28.99 -13.92 13.03
C LEU A 31 -30.22 -13.10 13.45
N PRO A 32 -30.01 -12.11 14.31
CA PRO A 32 -30.59 -10.81 14.08
C PRO A 32 -29.46 -9.78 13.91
N GLU A 33 -29.71 -8.78 13.07
CA GLU A 33 -28.91 -7.55 12.92
C GLU A 33 -27.79 -7.53 11.86
N LEU A 34 -28.06 -8.03 10.65
CA LEU A 34 -27.48 -7.44 9.44
C LEU A 34 -28.23 -6.15 9.05
N ASN A 35 -28.25 -5.15 9.94
CA ASN A 35 -28.77 -3.84 9.57
C ASN A 35 -28.23 -2.68 10.41
N GLN A 36 -26.92 -2.71 10.74
CA GLN A 36 -26.26 -1.53 11.29
C GLN A 36 -24.88 -1.34 10.64
N LYS A 37 -24.82 -0.29 9.81
CA LYS A 37 -23.69 0.65 9.69
C LYS A 37 -22.59 0.34 8.65
N GLU A 38 -22.97 0.40 7.37
CA GLU A 38 -22.02 0.76 6.28
C GLU A 38 -21.80 2.29 6.23
N GLU A 39 -21.24 2.87 7.30
CA GLU A 39 -20.91 4.32 7.35
C GLU A 39 -19.43 4.58 7.69
N GLY A 40 -18.60 3.53 7.71
CA GLY A 40 -17.20 3.60 8.18
C GLY A 40 -16.12 3.44 7.12
N THR A 41 -16.47 3.11 5.87
CA THR A 41 -15.50 2.75 4.82
C THR A 41 -14.94 3.95 4.06
N ASP A 42 -15.70 5.03 3.93
CA ASP A 42 -15.28 6.20 3.12
C ASP A 42 -14.12 6.97 3.77
N ASN A 43 -14.14 7.14 5.10
CA ASN A 43 -13.08 7.86 5.81
C ASN A 43 -11.71 7.15 5.78
N LEU A 44 -11.68 5.82 5.69
CA LEU A 44 -10.45 5.04 5.56
C LEU A 44 -9.85 5.18 4.15
N ASN A 45 -10.70 5.25 3.14
CA ASN A 45 -10.28 5.46 1.76
C ASN A 45 -9.73 6.89 1.56
N ASP A 46 -10.40 7.89 2.14
CA ASP A 46 -9.95 9.28 2.10
C ASP A 46 -8.61 9.50 2.82
N TYR A 47 -8.39 8.83 3.97
CA TYR A 47 -7.10 8.88 4.64
C TYR A 47 -5.98 8.22 3.83
N GLY A 48 -6.27 7.08 3.18
CA GLY A 48 -5.33 6.39 2.30
C GLY A 48 -4.97 7.22 1.07
N ARG A 49 -5.96 7.89 0.47
CA ARG A 49 -5.83 8.80 -0.66
C ARG A 49 -4.97 10.01 -0.31
N GLN A 50 -5.26 10.68 0.81
CA GLN A 50 -4.52 11.85 1.27
C GLN A 50 -3.05 11.52 1.52
N ARG A 51 -2.78 10.41 2.23
CA ARG A 51 -1.42 9.97 2.52
C ARG A 51 -0.65 9.61 1.24
N TRP A 52 -1.30 8.93 0.30
CA TRP A 52 -0.71 8.60 -1.00
C TRP A 52 -0.32 9.87 -1.76
N ALA A 53 -1.21 10.87 -1.80
CA ALA A 53 -0.94 12.14 -2.47
C ALA A 53 0.20 12.92 -1.81
N GLU A 54 0.27 12.99 -0.47
CA GLU A 54 1.34 13.69 0.26
C GLU A 54 2.72 13.08 0.00
N GLU A 55 2.80 11.75 0.01
CA GLU A 55 4.04 11.02 -0.26
C GLU A 55 4.57 11.31 -1.67
N HIS A 56 3.69 11.21 -2.67
CA HIS A 56 4.07 11.40 -4.07
C HIS A 56 4.31 12.88 -4.41
N ALA A 57 3.52 13.81 -3.84
CA ALA A 57 3.74 15.25 -4.00
C ALA A 57 5.11 15.66 -3.45
N SER A 58 5.50 15.11 -2.30
CA SER A 58 6.81 15.36 -1.69
C SER A 58 7.95 14.85 -2.57
N ARG A 59 7.82 13.65 -3.15
CA ARG A 59 8.81 13.08 -4.06
C ARG A 59 8.91 13.87 -5.36
N LEU A 60 7.78 14.23 -5.96
CA LEU A 60 7.72 15.07 -7.16
C LEU A 60 8.33 16.45 -6.92
N ARG A 61 8.05 17.09 -5.78
CA ARG A 61 8.71 18.36 -5.40
C ARG A 61 10.23 18.20 -5.34
N ASN A 62 10.74 17.13 -4.72
CA ASN A 62 12.17 16.90 -4.63
C ASN A 62 12.82 16.64 -6.00
N LEU A 63 12.15 15.89 -6.89
CA LEU A 63 12.61 15.69 -8.27
C LEU A 63 12.60 17.01 -9.04
N TRP A 64 11.54 17.78 -8.89
CA TRP A 64 11.38 19.08 -9.51
C TRP A 64 12.46 20.06 -9.05
N GLU A 65 12.70 20.19 -7.74
CA GLU A 65 13.78 21.04 -7.17
C GLU A 65 15.17 20.61 -7.66
N ARG A 66 15.37 19.32 -7.95
CA ARG A 66 16.62 18.81 -8.53
C ARG A 66 16.77 19.16 -10.00
N TRP A 67 15.67 19.11 -10.77
CA TRP A 67 15.69 19.33 -12.22
C TRP A 67 15.53 20.81 -12.62
N GLN A 68 14.96 21.66 -11.75
CA GLN A 68 14.57 23.04 -12.07
C GLN A 68 15.38 24.15 -11.37
N LYS A 69 16.63 23.89 -10.95
CA LYS A 69 17.55 24.96 -10.54
C LYS A 69 18.00 25.81 -11.74
N PRO A 70 17.12 26.62 -12.38
CA PRO A 70 17.09 28.06 -12.08
C PRO A 70 15.75 28.80 -12.34
N LEU A 71 14.60 28.14 -12.51
CA LEU A 71 13.42 28.78 -13.13
C LEU A 71 12.57 29.68 -12.22
N GLY A 72 12.93 29.83 -10.94
CA GLY A 72 12.31 30.80 -10.03
C GLY A 72 10.84 30.53 -9.69
N ILE A 73 10.32 29.37 -10.08
CA ILE A 73 8.99 28.90 -9.68
C ILE A 73 9.05 28.52 -8.19
N ASP A 74 8.02 28.88 -7.43
CA ASP A 74 7.92 28.55 -6.02
C ASP A 74 7.65 27.04 -5.84
N SER A 75 8.52 26.36 -5.10
CA SER A 75 8.38 24.92 -4.86
C SER A 75 7.16 24.59 -3.99
N GLN A 76 6.70 25.54 -3.17
CA GLN A 76 5.50 25.38 -2.37
C GLN A 76 4.23 25.49 -3.21
N GLU A 77 4.19 26.43 -4.16
CA GLU A 77 3.10 26.53 -5.11
C GLU A 77 3.02 25.28 -6.01
N TYR A 78 4.17 24.78 -6.49
CA TYR A 78 4.23 23.52 -7.24
C TYR A 78 3.71 22.33 -6.43
N TYR A 79 4.10 22.22 -5.16
CA TYR A 79 3.63 21.17 -4.27
C TYR A 79 2.10 21.18 -4.13
N ARG A 80 1.49 22.36 -3.98
CA ARG A 80 0.04 22.49 -3.86
C ARG A 80 -0.68 21.98 -5.12
N TYR A 81 -0.24 22.40 -6.30
CA TYR A 81 -0.85 21.93 -7.56
C TYR A 81 -0.64 20.43 -7.77
N ALA A 82 0.57 19.93 -7.50
CA ALA A 82 0.84 18.49 -7.60
C ALA A 82 -0.09 17.68 -6.68
N MET A 83 -0.38 18.19 -5.47
CA MET A 83 -1.25 17.52 -4.52
C MET A 83 -2.71 17.47 -4.99
N GLU A 84 -3.23 18.56 -5.55
CA GLU A 84 -4.58 18.61 -6.15
C GLU A 84 -4.70 17.61 -7.33
N ASP A 85 -3.70 17.58 -8.21
CA ASP A 85 -3.67 16.67 -9.35
C ASP A 85 -3.55 15.20 -8.93
N LEU A 86 -2.73 14.91 -7.91
CA LEU A 86 -2.57 13.58 -7.36
C LEU A 86 -3.86 13.05 -6.75
N LEU A 87 -4.56 13.89 -5.96
CA LEU A 87 -5.85 13.51 -5.41
C LEU A 87 -6.83 13.14 -6.54
N ALA A 88 -6.87 13.90 -7.64
CA ALA A 88 -7.71 13.58 -8.79
C ALA A 88 -7.28 12.30 -9.53
N CYS A 89 -6.00 11.93 -9.49
CA CYS A 89 -5.47 10.72 -10.14
C CYS A 89 -5.64 9.45 -9.31
N TYR A 90 -5.91 9.55 -8.01
CA TYR A 90 -5.99 8.38 -7.11
C TYR A 90 -7.05 7.36 -7.56
N ASP A 91 -8.18 7.85 -8.07
CA ASP A 91 -9.32 7.05 -8.48
C ASP A 91 -9.14 6.44 -9.89
N ASP A 92 -8.12 6.89 -10.64
CA ASP A 92 -7.76 6.32 -11.95
C ASP A 92 -6.56 5.36 -11.78
N PRO A 93 -6.78 4.03 -11.85
CA PRO A 93 -5.73 3.06 -11.58
C PRO A 93 -4.57 3.13 -12.57
N LEU A 94 -4.80 3.56 -13.82
CA LEU A 94 -3.72 3.72 -14.81
C LEU A 94 -2.84 4.92 -14.46
N ARG A 95 -3.46 6.06 -14.11
CA ARG A 95 -2.71 7.26 -13.69
C ARG A 95 -1.98 7.03 -12.39
N ARG A 96 -2.63 6.38 -11.42
CA ARG A 96 -2.02 6.01 -10.15
C ARG A 96 -0.78 5.13 -10.34
N SER A 97 -0.91 4.06 -11.12
CA SER A 97 0.22 3.15 -11.41
C SER A 97 1.36 3.85 -12.14
N PHE A 98 1.04 4.77 -13.06
CA PHE A 98 2.05 5.58 -13.74
C PHE A 98 2.83 6.46 -12.75
N ILE A 99 2.13 7.17 -11.85
CA ILE A 99 2.78 8.04 -10.85
C ILE A 99 3.64 7.23 -9.87
N GLU A 100 3.15 6.07 -9.42
CA GLU A 100 3.92 5.14 -8.58
C GLU A 100 5.20 4.64 -9.28
N SER A 101 5.25 4.63 -10.62
CA SER A 101 6.45 4.26 -11.38
C SER A 101 7.48 5.39 -11.55
N LEU A 102 7.06 6.64 -11.38
CA LEU A 102 7.91 7.82 -11.51
C LEU A 102 8.60 8.22 -10.20
N CYS A 103 8.05 7.79 -9.07
CA CYS A 103 8.40 8.18 -7.71
C CYS A 103 9.16 7.09 -6.95
#